data_AF-A0A661GSE8-F1
#
_entry.id   AF-A0A661GSE8-F1
#
_cell.length_a   1.000
_cell.length_b   1.000
_cell.length_c   1.000
_cell.angle_alpha   90.00
_cell.angle_beta   90.00
_cell.angle_gamma   90.00
#
_symmetry.space_group_name_H-M   'P 1'
#
loop_
_entity.id
_entity.type
_entity.pdbx_description
1 polymer ?
#
loop_
_entity_poly.entity_id
_entity_poly.type
_entity_poly.pdbx_seq_one_letter_code
_entity_poly.pdbx_strand_id
1 'polypeptide(L)'
;LGHWIMDATYSMPSTIGLIALSGIVVRNSILLIEFIHMQSRDGVPMRTAALEAAAIRAKPIFLTALAGIAGAAFILPDAMLHGMGVALMFGLASSTILTLMVIPAMYVWLRDDGREV
;
A
#
# COMPACT_ATOMS: atom_id res chain seq x y z
N LEU A 1 -15.22 -2.47 -0.77
CA LEU A 1 -15.33 -3.57 0.21
C LEU A 1 -15.70 -3.05 1.61
N GLY A 2 -14.94 -2.12 2.22
CA GLY A 2 -15.29 -1.56 3.55
C GLY A 2 -16.68 -0.91 3.67
N HIS A 3 -17.09 -0.09 2.69
CA HIS A 3 -18.45 0.50 2.67
C HIS A 3 -19.58 -0.54 2.58
N TRP A 4 -19.33 -1.63 1.86
CA TRP A 4 -20.29 -2.73 1.68
C TRP A 4 -20.37 -3.63 2.91
N ILE A 5 -19.29 -3.69 3.71
CA ILE A 5 -19.22 -4.48 4.96
C ILE A 5 -19.72 -3.67 6.17
N MET A 6 -19.63 -2.33 6.15
CA MET A 6 -19.99 -1.44 7.26
C MET A 6 -21.30 -0.67 7.09
N ASP A 7 -22.08 -0.93 6.05
CA ASP A 7 -23.35 -0.22 5.76
C ASP A 7 -23.20 1.33 5.77
N ALA A 8 -22.02 1.81 5.38
CA ALA A 8 -21.67 3.23 5.44
C ALA A 8 -21.96 3.91 4.10
N THR A 9 -22.88 4.89 4.12
CA THR A 9 -23.27 5.69 2.96
C THR A 9 -22.04 6.29 2.27
N TYR A 10 -21.86 5.99 0.98
CA TYR A 10 -20.81 6.62 0.18
C TYR A 10 -21.08 8.13 0.12
N SER A 11 -20.25 8.90 0.84
CA SER A 11 -20.44 10.33 1.05
C SER A 11 -19.32 11.14 0.39
N MET A 12 -19.53 12.44 0.20
CA MET A 12 -18.50 13.34 -0.37
C MET A 12 -17.15 13.22 0.37
N PRO A 13 -17.08 13.19 1.71
CA PRO A 13 -15.83 13.00 2.45
C PRO A 13 -15.16 11.64 2.21
N SER A 14 -15.94 10.58 1.97
CA SER A 14 -15.40 9.27 1.60
C SER A 14 -14.60 9.31 0.30
N THR A 15 -15.04 10.11 -0.68
CA THR A 15 -14.35 10.26 -1.97
C THR A 15 -13.00 10.94 -1.78
N ILE A 16 -12.95 11.96 -0.92
CA ILE A 16 -11.70 12.65 -0.54
C ILE A 16 -10.74 11.66 0.14
N GLY A 17 -11.25 10.82 1.04
CA GLY A 17 -10.49 9.75 1.67
C GLY A 17 -9.88 8.77 0.66
N LEU A 18 -10.63 8.38 -0.37
CA LEU A 18 -10.13 7.51 -1.45
C LEU A 18 -9.01 8.18 -2.27
N ILE A 19 -9.13 9.47 -2.56
CA ILE A 19 -8.09 10.22 -3.29
C ILE A 19 -6.80 10.28 -2.44
N ALA A 20 -6.93 10.60 -1.16
CA ALA A 20 -5.81 10.61 -0.23
C ALA A 20 -5.13 9.24 -0.12
N LEU A 21 -5.94 8.18 0.02
CA LEU A 21 -5.46 6.80 0.03
C LEU A 21 -4.66 6.46 -1.24
N SER A 22 -5.20 6.80 -2.41
CA SER A 22 -4.53 6.55 -3.70
C SER A 22 -3.11 7.15 -3.71
N GLY A 23 -2.96 8.40 -3.26
CA GLY A 23 -1.65 9.04 -3.14
C GLY A 23 -0.67 8.29 -2.23
N ILE A 24 -1.13 7.78 -1.09
CA ILE A 24 -0.31 7.00 -0.15
C ILE A 24 0.14 5.69 -0.81
N VAL A 25 -0.78 4.98 -1.46
CA VAL A 25 -0.51 3.69 -2.12
C VAL A 25 0.47 3.87 -3.28
N VAL A 26 0.26 4.90 -4.12
CA VAL A 26 1.15 5.23 -5.23
C VAL A 26 2.55 5.56 -4.72
N ARG A 27 2.68 6.40 -3.67
CA ARG A 27 3.99 6.72 -3.06
C ARG A 27 4.70 5.47 -2.54
N ASN A 28 3.99 4.59 -1.84
CA ASN A 28 4.57 3.35 -1.31
C ASN A 28 5.03 2.41 -2.43
N SER A 29 4.26 2.35 -3.52
CA SER A 29 4.54 1.51 -4.69
C SER A 29 5.74 2.01 -5.50
N ILE A 30 5.82 3.32 -5.76
CA ILE A 30 6.94 3.94 -6.47
C ILE A 30 8.24 3.65 -5.75
N LEU A 31 8.30 3.85 -4.43
CA LEU A 31 9.56 3.64 -3.72
C LEU A 31 9.99 2.18 -3.66
N LEU A 32 9.03 1.24 -3.63
CA LEU A 32 9.33 -0.18 -3.70
C LEU A 32 9.90 -0.55 -5.08
N ILE A 33 9.24 -0.11 -6.16
CA ILE A 33 9.68 -0.35 -7.54
C ILE A 33 11.04 0.28 -7.80
N GLU A 34 11.28 1.49 -7.32
CA GLU A 34 12.54 2.19 -7.49
C GLU A 34 13.69 1.46 -6.80
N PHE A 35 13.45 0.90 -5.61
CA PHE A 35 14.44 0.08 -4.90
C PHE A 35 14.77 -1.22 -5.66
N ILE A 36 13.76 -1.90 -6.21
CA ILE A 36 13.96 -3.09 -7.07
C ILE A 36 14.80 -2.71 -8.30
N HIS A 37 14.46 -1.59 -8.94
CA HIS A 37 15.17 -1.13 -10.13
C HIS A 37 16.63 -0.76 -9.83
N MET A 38 16.87 -0.14 -8.68
CA MET A 38 18.22 0.20 -8.22
C MET A 38 19.07 -1.05 -8.02
N GLN A 39 18.58 -2.05 -7.26
CA GLN A 39 19.31 -3.32 -7.09
C GLN A 39 19.53 -4.08 -8.40
N SER A 40 18.53 -4.08 -9.30
CA SER A 40 18.67 -4.70 -10.61
C SER A 40 19.76 -4.04 -11.45
N ARG A 41 19.93 -2.70 -11.35
CA ARG A 41 21.03 -1.97 -12.01
C ARG A 41 22.39 -2.28 -11.40
N ASP A 42 22.43 -2.65 -10.13
CA ASP A 42 23.64 -3.12 -9.44
C ASP A 42 23.96 -4.60 -9.76
N GLY A 43 23.19 -5.24 -10.64
CA GLY A 43 23.42 -6.59 -11.13
C GLY A 43 22.83 -7.70 -10.25
N VAL A 44 22.04 -7.35 -9.24
CA VAL A 44 21.35 -8.32 -8.38
C VAL A 44 20.24 -9.04 -9.19
N PRO A 45 20.12 -10.38 -9.10
CA PRO A 45 19.03 -11.12 -9.73
C PRO A 45 17.66 -10.56 -9.37
N MET A 46 16.70 -10.49 -10.31
CA MET A 46 15.40 -9.84 -10.09
C MET A 46 14.67 -10.41 -8.88
N ARG A 47 14.75 -11.72 -8.67
CA ARG A 47 14.10 -12.40 -7.54
C ARG A 47 14.68 -11.97 -6.19
N THR A 48 16.00 -11.88 -6.10
CA THR A 48 16.69 -11.38 -4.89
C THR A 48 16.37 -9.90 -4.67
N ALA A 49 16.44 -9.10 -5.74
CA ALA A 49 16.12 -7.68 -5.67
C ALA A 49 14.68 -7.41 -5.19
N ALA A 50 13.70 -8.16 -5.69
CA ALA A 50 12.31 -8.04 -5.26
C ALA A 50 12.12 -8.41 -3.77
N LEU A 51 12.77 -9.49 -3.31
CA LEU A 51 12.67 -9.95 -1.92
C LEU A 51 13.34 -8.98 -0.94
N GLU A 52 14.55 -8.52 -1.23
CA GLU A 52 15.27 -7.56 -0.39
C GLU A 52 14.57 -6.21 -0.37
N ALA A 53 14.08 -5.73 -1.51
CA ALA A 53 13.28 -4.52 -1.59
C ALA A 53 12.03 -4.61 -0.71
N ALA A 54 11.30 -5.72 -0.82
CA ALA A 54 10.11 -5.95 -0.01
C ALA A 54 10.46 -6.00 1.49
N ALA A 55 11.53 -6.69 1.88
CA ALA A 55 11.95 -6.79 3.29
C ALA A 55 12.34 -5.43 3.89
N ILE A 56 13.13 -4.63 3.16
CA ILE A 56 13.59 -3.30 3.63
C ILE A 56 12.43 -2.31 3.70
N ARG A 57 11.50 -2.36 2.73
CA ARG A 57 10.38 -1.42 2.63
C ARG A 57 9.18 -1.84 3.48
N ALA A 58 9.05 -3.12 3.85
CA ALA A 58 7.93 -3.63 4.63
C ALA A 58 7.75 -2.85 5.93
N LYS A 59 8.82 -2.66 6.72
CA LYS A 59 8.74 -1.95 8.01
C LYS A 59 8.32 -0.48 7.84
N PRO A 60 8.94 0.33 6.96
CA PRO A 60 8.46 1.68 6.65
C PRO A 60 7.01 1.74 6.16
N ILE A 61 6.59 0.85 5.25
CA ILE A 61 5.22 0.82 4.72
C ILE A 61 4.21 0.47 5.83
N PHE A 62 4.56 -0.48 6.71
CA PHE A 62 3.73 -0.81 7.86
C PHE A 62 3.54 0.37 8.81
N LEU A 63 4.62 1.12 9.08
CA LEU A 63 4.57 2.30 9.95
C LEU A 63 3.69 3.41 9.36
N THR A 64 3.76 3.64 8.04
CA THR A 64 2.88 4.64 7.39
C THR A 64 1.42 4.21 7.40
N ALA A 65 1.14 2.92 7.18
CA ALA A 65 -0.21 2.37 7.27
C ALA A 65 -0.78 2.51 8.69
N LEU A 66 0.01 2.15 9.71
CA LEU A 66 -0.39 2.29 11.12
C LEU A 66 -0.67 3.75 11.50
N ALA A 67 0.20 4.68 11.09
CA ALA A 67 0.00 6.10 11.33
C ALA A 67 -1.30 6.61 10.68
N GLY A 68 -1.57 6.21 9.43
CA GLY A 68 -2.80 6.59 8.73
C GLY A 68 -4.06 5.95 9.34
N ILE A 69 -3.99 4.70 9.79
CA ILE A 69 -5.09 4.02 10.50
C ILE A 69 -5.36 4.69 11.85
N ALA A 70 -4.33 5.06 12.60
CA ALA A 70 -4.47 5.79 13.87
C ALA A 70 -5.12 7.16 13.65
N GLY A 71 -4.71 7.90 12.62
CA GLY A 71 -5.35 9.14 12.22
C GLY A 71 -6.82 8.95 11.82
N ALA A 72 -7.11 7.93 11.02
CA ALA A 72 -8.47 7.57 10.62
C ALA A 72 -9.35 7.19 11.83
N ALA A 73 -8.79 6.49 12.82
CA ALA A 73 -9.49 6.12 14.04
C ALA A 73 -9.94 7.35 14.85
N PHE A 74 -9.15 8.41 14.86
CA PHE A 74 -9.50 9.67 15.52
C PHE A 74 -10.62 10.44 14.80
N ILE A 75 -10.81 10.18 13.51
CA ILE A 75 -11.83 10.84 12.66
C ILE A 75 -13.19 10.12 12.74
N LEU A 76 -13.22 8.83 13.06
CA LEU A 76 -14.45 8.02 13.14
C LEU A 76 -15.58 8.58 14.03
N PRO A 77 -15.31 9.26 15.17
CA PRO A 77 -16.37 9.81 16.01
C PRO A 77 -17.14 10.99 15.37
N ASP A 78 -16.57 11.63 14.35
CA ASP A 78 -17.18 12.77 13.68
C ASP A 78 -18.20 12.32 12.62
N ALA A 79 -19.47 12.73 12.76
CA ALA A 79 -20.55 12.30 11.87
C ALA A 79 -20.39 12.79 10.41
N MET A 80 -19.70 13.92 10.20
CA MET A 80 -19.48 14.46 8.86
C MET A 80 -18.33 13.73 8.16
N LEU A 81 -17.28 13.38 8.90
CA LEU A 81 -16.07 12.74 8.35
C LEU A 81 -16.03 11.21 8.51
N HIS A 82 -17.05 10.61 9.12
CA HIS A 82 -17.14 9.18 9.40
C HIS A 82 -16.80 8.31 8.16
N GLY A 83 -17.39 8.64 7.00
CA GLY A 83 -17.16 7.91 5.75
C GLY A 83 -15.70 7.97 5.27
N MET A 84 -14.99 9.07 5.51
CA MET A 84 -13.58 9.22 5.20
C MET A 84 -12.70 8.34 6.10
N GLY A 85 -13.00 8.33 7.42
CA GLY A 85 -12.29 7.51 8.39
C GLY A 85 -12.38 6.02 8.06
N VAL A 86 -13.58 5.54 7.73
CA VAL A 86 -13.81 4.15 7.31
C VAL A 86 -13.04 3.82 6.02
N ALA A 87 -13.12 4.68 5.01
CA ALA A 87 -12.44 4.50 3.73
C ALA A 87 -10.91 4.42 3.90
N LEU A 88 -10.32 5.29 4.70
CA LEU A 88 -8.89 5.31 4.98
C LEU A 88 -8.44 4.08 5.78
N MET A 89 -9.17 3.73 6.84
CA MET A 89 -8.80 2.61 7.71
C MET A 89 -8.77 1.28 6.94
N PHE A 90 -9.84 0.94 6.22
CA PHE A 90 -9.90 -0.27 5.41
C PHE A 90 -8.99 -0.19 4.18
N GLY A 91 -8.91 0.98 3.55
CA GLY A 91 -8.09 1.22 2.38
C GLY A 91 -6.61 1.02 2.66
N LEU A 92 -6.10 1.57 3.76
CA LEU A 92 -4.69 1.44 4.15
C LEU A 92 -4.35 0.02 4.56
N ALA A 93 -5.23 -0.64 5.31
CA ALA A 93 -5.03 -2.04 5.71
C ALA A 93 -4.95 -2.97 4.49
N SER A 94 -5.92 -2.88 3.57
CA SER A 94 -5.98 -3.74 2.39
C SER A 94 -4.87 -3.42 1.38
N SER A 95 -4.61 -2.15 1.10
CA SER A 95 -3.59 -1.73 0.14
C SER A 95 -2.17 -2.06 0.58
N THR A 96 -1.87 -1.99 1.88
CA THR A 96 -0.55 -2.37 2.40
C THR A 96 -0.22 -3.83 2.11
N ILE A 97 -1.18 -4.73 2.35
CA ILE A 97 -1.04 -6.15 2.03
C ILE A 97 -0.88 -6.33 0.52
N LEU A 98 -1.71 -5.64 -0.25
CA LEU A 98 -1.70 -5.73 -1.71
C LEU A 98 -0.37 -5.25 -2.30
N THR A 99 0.15 -4.10 -1.88
CA THR A 99 1.42 -3.56 -2.36
C THR A 99 2.60 -4.47 -2.02
N LEU A 100 2.68 -4.98 -0.79
CA LEU A 100 3.78 -5.83 -0.35
C LEU A 100 3.75 -7.23 -0.98
N MET A 101 2.59 -7.74 -1.38
CA MET A 101 2.47 -9.07 -1.96
C MET A 101 2.43 -9.03 -3.49
N VAL A 102 1.61 -8.15 -4.07
CA VAL A 102 1.34 -8.12 -5.51
C VAL A 102 2.49 -7.51 -6.30
N ILE A 103 3.11 -6.41 -5.84
CA ILE A 103 4.21 -5.78 -6.60
C ILE A 103 5.42 -6.72 -6.77
N PRO A 104 5.99 -7.32 -5.71
CA PRO A 104 7.12 -8.22 -5.89
C PRO A 104 6.74 -9.47 -6.68
N ALA A 105 5.55 -10.04 -6.46
CA ALA A 105 5.08 -11.20 -7.23
C ALA A 105 4.94 -10.89 -8.73
N MET A 106 4.37 -9.73 -9.07
CA MET A 106 4.25 -9.26 -10.46
C MET A 106 5.62 -9.03 -11.09
N TYR A 107 6.57 -8.46 -10.35
CA TYR A 107 7.92 -8.21 -10.85
C TYR A 107 8.68 -9.51 -11.15
N VAL A 108 8.60 -10.48 -10.23
CA VAL A 108 9.18 -11.81 -10.44
C VAL A 108 8.51 -12.50 -11.63
N TRP A 109 7.19 -12.44 -11.76
CA TRP A 109 6.49 -13.08 -12.88
C TRP A 109 6.81 -12.46 -14.25
N LEU A 110 6.90 -11.12 -14.32
CA LEU A 110 7.10 -10.42 -15.60
C LEU A 110 8.56 -10.35 -16.04
N ARG A 111 9.49 -10.32 -15.09
CA ARG A 111 10.92 -10.11 -15.34
C ARG A 111 11.79 -11.22 -14.75
N ASP A 112 11.25 -12.44 -14.66
CA ASP A 112 12.06 -13.60 -14.29
C ASP A 112 13.20 -13.74 -15.31
N ASP A 113 14.40 -13.41 -14.87
CA ASP A 113 15.62 -13.45 -15.64
C ASP A 113 16.26 -14.85 -15.60
N GLY A 114 15.63 -15.82 -14.92
CA GLY A 114 16.07 -17.23 -14.87
C GLY A 114 17.43 -17.43 -14.20
N ARG A 115 17.95 -16.39 -13.55
CA ARG A 115 19.23 -16.41 -12.83
C ARG A 115 18.97 -16.94 -11.43
N GLU A 116 19.65 -18.03 -11.07
CA GLU A 116 19.54 -18.63 -9.73
C GLU A 116 19.96 -17.63 -8.65
N VAL A 117 19.28 -17.72 -7.50
CA VAL A 117 19.50 -16.91 -6.29
C VAL A 117 20.78 -17.27 -5.57
#